data_AF-A0A959T6S4-F1
#
_entry.id   AF-A0A959T6S4-F1
#
_cell.length_a   1.000
_cell.length_b   1.000
_cell.length_c   1.000
_cell.angle_alpha   90.00
_cell.angle_beta   90.00
_cell.angle_gamma   90.00
#
_symmetry.space_group_name_H-M   'P 1'
#
loop_
_entity.id
_entity.type
_entity.pdbx_description
1 polymer ?
#
loop_
_entity_poly.entity_id
_entity_poly.type
_entity_poly.pdbx_seq_one_letter_code
_entity_poly.pdbx_strand_id
1 'polypeptide(L)'
;DLSLRNFVEMRDLVADPRFILRKKIEGRIQQRHPDKWLPLYSQVKFSDIPYVDAWNEGLRHDRIMEEVLAMPGIEELWESDEVERKVLDLLG
;
A
#
# COMPACT_ATOMS: atom_id res chain seq x y z
N ASP A 1 4.69 17.10 -0.09
CA ASP A 1 5.41 16.90 -1.37
C ASP A 1 5.60 15.40 -1.59
N LEU A 2 5.21 14.88 -2.75
CA LEU A 2 5.33 13.47 -3.14
C LEU A 2 6.80 13.01 -3.19
N SER A 3 7.69 13.90 -3.63
CA SER A 3 9.13 13.61 -3.74
C SER A 3 9.77 13.45 -2.35
N LEU A 4 9.40 14.30 -1.40
CA LEU A 4 9.83 14.20 -0.01
C LEU A 4 9.34 12.90 0.65
N ARG A 5 8.08 12.53 0.39
CA ARG A 5 7.52 11.26 0.88
C ARG A 5 8.32 10.06 0.35
N ASN A 6 8.60 10.04 -0.95
CA ASN A 6 9.39 8.96 -1.56
C ASN A 6 10.82 8.91 -0.99
N PHE A 7 11.45 10.06 -0.77
CA PHE A 7 12.77 10.15 -0.15
C PHE A 7 12.79 9.57 1.27
N VAL A 8 11.80 9.91 2.11
CA VAL A 8 11.67 9.34 3.47
C VAL A 8 11.43 7.83 3.41
N GLU A 9 10.53 7.36 2.55
CA GLU A 9 10.26 5.92 2.37
C GLU A 9 11.54 5.15 2.00
N MET A 10 12.37 5.67 1.09
CA MET A 10 13.58 5.01 0.62
C MET A 10 14.76 5.11 1.59
N ARG A 11 14.84 6.16 2.41
CA ARG A 11 15.97 6.39 3.33
C ARG A 11 15.74 5.75 4.70
N ASP A 12 14.56 5.96 5.27
CA ASP A 12 14.33 5.74 6.70
C ASP A 12 13.57 4.43 6.99
N LEU A 13 12.74 3.97 6.04
CA LEU A 13 11.80 2.88 6.30
C LEU A 13 12.20 1.55 5.65
N VAL A 14 13.21 1.52 4.76
CA VAL A 14 13.60 0.29 4.05
C VAL A 14 14.11 -0.81 4.99
N ALA A 15 14.60 -0.45 6.18
CA ALA A 15 15.01 -1.39 7.21
C ALA A 15 13.93 -1.64 8.29
N ASP A 16 12.79 -0.95 8.24
CA ASP A 16 11.69 -1.11 9.20
C ASP A 16 10.88 -2.38 8.86
N PRO A 17 10.81 -3.39 9.76
CA PRO A 17 10.04 -4.61 9.53
C PRO A 17 8.57 -4.35 9.21
N ARG A 18 7.95 -3.32 9.80
CA ARG A 18 6.54 -2.98 9.56
C ARG A 18 6.34 -2.40 8.17
N PHE A 19 7.28 -1.58 7.69
CA PHE A 19 7.28 -1.10 6.31
C PHE A 19 7.51 -2.23 5.31
N ILE A 20 8.43 -3.15 5.59
CA ILE A 20 8.66 -4.34 4.75
C ILE A 20 7.40 -5.20 4.66
N LEU A 21 6.73 -5.45 5.80
CA LEU A 21 5.47 -6.20 5.84
C LEU A 21 4.39 -5.52 5.00
N ARG A 22 4.24 -4.20 5.15
CA ARG A 22 3.35 -3.40 4.31
C ARG A 22 3.63 -3.61 2.83
N LYS A 23 4.89 -3.50 2.39
CA LYS A 23 5.26 -3.68 0.98
C LYS A 23 5.00 -5.09 0.47
N LYS A 24 5.14 -6.12 1.31
CA LYS A 24 4.77 -7.49 0.97
C LYS A 24 3.26 -7.62 0.70
N ILE A 25 2.43 -7.04 1.57
CA ILE A 25 0.97 -7.05 1.41
C ILE A 25 0.57 -6.25 0.17
N GLU A 26 1.05 -5.01 0.01
CA GLU A 26 0.78 -4.17 -1.18
C GLU A 26 1.15 -4.89 -2.48
N GLY A 27 2.34 -5.51 -2.52
CA GLY A 27 2.81 -6.26 -3.68
C GLY A 27 1.94 -7.48 -3.99
N ARG A 28 1.48 -8.21 -2.96
CA ARG A 28 0.58 -9.35 -3.13
C ARG A 28 -0.78 -8.91 -3.68
N ILE A 29 -1.36 -7.84 -3.15
CA ILE A 29 -2.65 -7.32 -3.63
C ILE A 29 -2.51 -6.84 -5.06
N GLN A 30 -1.46 -6.08 -5.39
CA GLN A 30 -1.21 -5.65 -6.76
C GLN A 30 -1.04 -6.83 -7.73
N GLN A 31 -0.35 -7.90 -7.31
CA GLN A 31 -0.14 -9.07 -8.16
C GLN A 31 -1.45 -9.81 -8.46
N ARG A 32 -2.35 -9.90 -7.47
CA ARG A 32 -3.60 -10.67 -7.57
C ARG A 32 -4.76 -9.84 -8.12
N HIS A 33 -4.78 -8.54 -7.82
CA HIS A 33 -5.84 -7.58 -8.15
C HIS A 33 -5.21 -6.29 -8.74
N PRO A 34 -4.54 -6.38 -9.90
CA PRO A 34 -3.79 -5.26 -10.48
C PRO A 34 -4.67 -4.05 -10.84
N ASP A 35 -5.97 -4.24 -11.02
CA ASP A 35 -6.98 -3.22 -11.26
C ASP A 35 -7.48 -2.53 -9.98
N LYS A 36 -7.22 -3.14 -8.81
CA LYS A 36 -7.72 -2.66 -7.51
C LYS A 36 -6.68 -1.91 -6.69
N TRP A 37 -5.39 -2.21 -6.88
CA TRP A 37 -4.31 -1.57 -6.13
C TRP A 37 -3.17 -1.14 -7.05
N LEU A 38 -3.14 0.15 -7.40
CA LEU A 38 -2.05 0.75 -8.16
C LEU A 38 -1.13 1.55 -7.22
N PRO A 39 0.15 1.16 -7.03
CA PRO A 39 1.07 1.89 -6.16
C PRO A 39 1.21 3.35 -6.56
N LEU A 40 1.34 4.25 -5.58
CA LEU A 40 1.44 5.69 -5.80
C LEU A 40 2.54 6.08 -6.80
N TYR A 41 3.72 5.45 -6.71
CA TYR A 41 4.80 5.69 -7.68
C TYR A 41 4.36 5.34 -9.10
N SER A 42 3.63 4.23 -9.29
CA SER A 42 3.12 3.82 -10.60
C SER A 42 2.07 4.78 -11.12
N GLN A 43 1.17 5.28 -10.26
CA GLN A 43 0.19 6.31 -10.62
C GLN A 43 0.91 7.56 -11.16
N VAL A 44 1.93 8.04 -10.46
CA VAL A 44 2.64 9.26 -10.83
C VAL A 44 3.56 9.09 -12.05
N LYS A 45 4.23 7.93 -12.16
CA LYS A 45 5.30 7.70 -13.14
C LYS A 45 4.79 7.20 -14.49
N PHE A 46 3.71 6.42 -14.48
CA PHE A 46 3.29 5.61 -15.63
C PHE A 46 1.84 5.85 -16.04
N SER A 47 1.17 6.88 -15.50
CA SER A 47 -0.19 7.23 -15.88
C SER A 47 -0.37 8.74 -15.99
N ASP A 48 -1.47 9.16 -16.61
CA ASP A 48 -1.87 10.56 -16.72
C ASP A 48 -2.80 11.01 -15.58
N ILE A 49 -2.87 10.25 -14.48
CA ILE A 49 -3.67 10.60 -13.30
C ILE A 49 -3.19 11.94 -12.74
N PRO A 50 -4.07 12.94 -12.51
CA PRO A 50 -3.68 14.20 -11.90
C PRO A 50 -3.00 13.98 -10.54
N TYR A 51 -1.96 14.76 -10.26
CA TYR A 51 -1.19 14.61 -9.01
C TYR A 51 -2.04 14.66 -7.75
N VAL A 52 -3.08 15.49 -7.73
CA VAL A 52 -4.01 15.60 -6.59
C VAL A 52 -4.77 14.30 -6.37
N ASP A 53 -5.20 13.65 -7.45
CA ASP A 53 -5.94 12.38 -7.39
C ASP A 53 -5.01 11.25 -6.98
N ALA A 54 -3.79 11.20 -7.55
CA ALA A 54 -2.78 10.23 -7.15
C ALA A 54 -2.42 10.37 -5.66
N TRP A 55 -2.28 11.60 -5.17
CA TRP A 55 -2.03 11.88 -3.77
C TRP A 55 -3.18 11.40 -2.87
N ASN A 56 -4.42 11.71 -3.24
CA ASN A 56 -5.59 11.28 -2.47
C ASN A 56 -5.73 9.75 -2.44
N GLU A 57 -5.42 9.07 -3.54
CA GLU A 57 -5.43 7.60 -3.58
C GLU A 57 -4.28 7.03 -2.74
N GLY A 58 -3.10 7.64 -2.76
CA GLY A 58 -2.00 7.29 -1.86
C GLY A 58 -2.40 7.39 -0.38
N LEU A 59 -3.07 8.47 0.02
CA LEU A 59 -3.60 8.64 1.38
C LEU A 59 -4.70 7.64 1.73
N ARG A 60 -5.49 7.22 0.74
CA ARG A 60 -6.49 6.16 0.92
C ARG A 60 -5.80 4.82 1.17
N HIS A 61 -4.82 4.44 0.34
CA HIS A 61 -4.01 3.24 0.54
C HIS A 61 -3.31 3.23 1.91
N ASP A 62 -2.81 4.38 2.37
CA ASP A 62 -2.23 4.51 3.71
C ASP A 62 -3.21 4.11 4.82
N ARG A 63 -4.41 4.68 4.80
CA ARG A 63 -5.46 4.37 5.80
C ARG A 63 -5.87 2.90 5.77
N ILE A 64 -5.97 2.32 4.58
CA ILE A 64 -6.28 0.88 4.44
C ILE A 64 -5.18 0.03 5.08
N MET A 65 -3.91 0.35 4.81
CA MET A 65 -2.80 -0.42 5.36
C MET A 65 -2.62 -0.20 6.87
N GLU A 66 -2.99 0.96 7.41
CA GLU A 66 -3.04 1.17 8.87
C GLU A 66 -3.99 0.18 9.55
N GLU A 67 -5.19 -0.03 8.99
CA GLU A 67 -6.14 -1.00 9.50
C GLU A 67 -5.65 -2.45 9.35
N VAL A 68 -5.09 -2.80 8.19
CA VAL A 68 -4.64 -4.16 7.90
C VAL A 68 -3.43 -4.53 8.77
N LEU A 69 -2.47 -3.62 8.94
CA LEU A 69 -1.30 -3.84 9.79
C LEU A 69 -1.62 -3.81 11.29
N ALA A 70 -2.84 -3.44 11.68
CA ALA A 70 -3.33 -3.52 13.06
C ALA A 70 -4.02 -4.86 13.37
N MET A 71 -4.19 -5.73 12.37
CA MET A 71 -4.78 -7.07 12.58
C MET A 71 -3.90 -7.90 13.53
N PRO A 72 -4.49 -8.62 14.51
CA PRO A 72 -3.74 -9.52 15.37
C PRO A 72 -3.07 -10.64 14.56
N GLY A 73 -1.77 -10.86 14.78
CA GLY A 73 -1.00 -11.89 14.08
C GLY A 73 -0.77 -11.59 12.59
N ILE A 74 -0.80 -10.32 12.20
CA ILE A 74 -0.59 -9.93 10.79
C ILE A 74 0.76 -10.42 10.26
N GLU A 75 1.79 -10.49 11.10
CA GLU A 75 3.11 -10.99 10.73
C GLU A 75 3.07 -12.44 10.22
N GLU A 76 2.18 -13.28 10.75
CA GLU A 76 1.99 -14.66 10.33
C GLU A 76 0.88 -14.81 9.28
N LEU A 77 -0.14 -13.95 9.32
CA LEU A 77 -1.34 -14.06 8.50
C LEU A 77 -1.29 -13.26 7.19
N TRP A 78 -0.25 -12.48 6.93
CA TRP A 78 -0.21 -11.55 5.78
C TRP A 78 -0.42 -12.20 4.40
N GLU A 79 -0.15 -13.50 4.25
CA GLU A 79 -0.39 -14.25 3.00
C GLU A 79 -1.78 -14.88 2.91
N SER A 80 -2.59 -14.77 3.97
CA SER A 80 -3.89 -15.40 4.06
C SER A 80 -4.92 -14.70 3.18
N ASP A 81 -5.92 -15.47 2.75
CA ASP A 81 -7.09 -14.93 2.05
C ASP A 81 -7.93 -14.00 2.96
N GLU A 82 -7.77 -14.07 4.28
CA GLU A 82 -8.45 -13.18 5.24
C GLU A 82 -7.91 -11.75 5.12
N VAL A 83 -6.58 -11.60 5.11
CA VAL A 83 -5.93 -10.30 4.91
C VAL A 83 -6.26 -9.72 3.54
N GLU A 84 -6.24 -10.56 2.50
CA GLU A 84 -6.62 -10.15 1.15
C GLU A 84 -8.07 -9.67 1.08
N ARG A 85 -9.01 -10.41 1.68
CA ARG A 85 -10.42 -10.00 1.76
C ARG A 85 -10.59 -8.68 2.51
N LYS A 86 -9.93 -8.51 3.65
CA LYS A 86 -9.97 -7.26 4.42
C LYS A 86 -9.49 -6.06 3.61
N VAL A 87 -8.44 -6.22 2.81
CA VAL A 87 -7.97 -5.16 1.90
C VAL A 87 -9.05 -4.83 0.85
N LEU A 88 -9.61 -5.84 0.20
CA LEU A 88 -10.64 -5.65 -0.83
C LEU A 88 -11.92 -5.01 -0.28
N ASP A 89 -12.37 -5.43 0.91
CA ASP A 89 -13.55 -4.86 1.57
C ASP A 89 -13.35 -3.36 1.89
N LEU A 90 -12.13 -2.96 2.25
CA LEU A 90 -11.79 -1.56 2.49
C LEU A 90 -11.61 -0.72 1.21
N LEU A 91 -11.35 -1.39 0.07
CA LEU A 91 -11.31 -0.75 -1.25
C LEU A 91 -12.70 -0.53 -1.85
N GLY A 92 -13.73 -1.21 -1.34
CA GLY A 92 -15.11 -1.09 -1.84
C GLY A 92 -15.40 -1.93 -3.08
#